data_AF-A0A934CC22-F1
#
_entry.id   AF-A0A934CC22-F1
#
_cell.length_a   1.000
_cell.length_b   1.000
_cell.length_c   1.000
_cell.angle_alpha   90.00
_cell.angle_beta   90.00
_cell.angle_gamma   90.00
#
_symmetry.space_group_name_H-M   'P 1'
#
loop_
_entity.id
_entity.type
_entity.pdbx_description
1 polymer ?
#
loop_
_entity_poly.entity_id
_entity_poly.type
_entity_poly.pdbx_seq_one_letter_code
_entity_poly.pdbx_strand_id
1 'polypeptide(L)' 'MSKNEKGKSREWPAVVYLWAMGMALFGYMFARLAFDTYPHPYHWLSALLGGIAGIPLGWLWYRWRGDIF' A
#
# COMPACT_ATOMS: atom_id res chain seq x y z
N MET A 1 5.64 37.48 -3.02
CA MET A 1 5.38 36.22 -2.29
C MET A 1 5.63 35.08 -3.28
N SER A 2 6.75 34.37 -3.17
CA SER A 2 7.14 33.36 -4.16
C SER A 2 6.14 32.19 -4.14
N LYS A 3 5.47 31.97 -5.26
CA LYS A 3 4.56 30.85 -5.50
C LYS A 3 5.44 29.60 -5.53
N ASN A 4 5.40 28.79 -4.47
CA ASN A 4 6.11 27.51 -4.38
C ASN A 4 5.44 26.52 -5.35
N GLU A 5 5.68 26.71 -6.65
CA GLU A 5 5.35 25.72 -7.67
C GLU A 5 6.49 24.70 -7.67
N LYS A 6 6.52 23.87 -6.61
CA LYS A 6 7.34 22.66 -6.59
C LYS A 6 6.78 21.77 -7.69
N GLY A 7 7.55 21.61 -8.76
CA GLY A 7 7.20 20.81 -9.92
C GLY A 7 6.61 19.48 -9.48
N LYS A 8 5.34 19.27 -9.85
CA LYS A 8 4.57 18.06 -9.61
C LYS A 8 5.25 16.93 -10.41
N SER A 9 6.24 16.30 -9.80
CA SER A 9 6.81 15.03 -10.24
C SER A 9 5.65 14.07 -10.52
N ARG A 10 5.83 13.15 -11.47
CA ARG A 10 4.89 12.07 -11.81
C ARG A 10 4.76 11.05 -10.65
N GLU A 11 4.44 11.54 -9.47
CA GLU A 11 4.22 10.74 -8.28
C GLU A 11 2.86 10.07 -8.39
N TRP A 12 2.79 8.82 -7.93
CA TRP A 12 1.51 8.15 -7.83
C TRP A 12 0.65 8.84 -6.79
N PRO A 13 -0.69 8.75 -6.89
CA PRO A 13 -1.57 9.28 -5.87
C PRO A 13 -1.19 8.75 -4.48
N ALA A 14 -1.21 9.61 -3.46
CA ALA A 14 -0.76 9.24 -2.13
C ALA A 14 -1.57 8.07 -1.54
N VAL A 15 -2.85 8.01 -1.88
CA VAL A 15 -3.75 6.90 -1.54
C VAL A 15 -3.24 5.53 -2.01
N VAL A 16 -2.49 5.48 -3.12
CA VAL A 16 -1.91 4.21 -3.62
C VAL A 16 -0.81 3.72 -2.68
N TYR A 17 0.06 4.62 -2.20
CA TYR A 17 1.09 4.26 -1.22
C TYR A 17 0.47 3.83 0.11
N LEU A 18 -0.60 4.52 0.54
CA LEU A 18 -1.31 4.17 1.77
C LEU A 18 -1.93 2.78 1.69
N TRP A 19 -2.60 2.44 0.58
CA TRP A 19 -3.15 1.10 0.39
C TRP A 19 -2.08 0.02 0.24
N ALA A 20 -0.98 0.28 -0.48
CA ALA A 20 0.14 -0.65 -0.59
C ALA A 20 0.75 -0.94 0.79
N MET A 21 1.04 0.10 1.57
CA MET A 21 1.60 -0.07 2.92
C MET A 21 0.62 -0.75 3.87
N GLY A 22 -0.65 -0.33 3.86
CA GLY A 22 -1.69 -0.92 4.71
C GLY A 22 -1.90 -2.39 4.42
N MET A 23 -1.99 -2.78 3.14
CA MET A 23 -2.17 -4.17 2.75
C MET A 23 -0.92 -5.02 2.99
N ALA A 24 0.28 -4.45 2.90
CA ALA A 24 1.51 -5.16 3.24
C ALA A 24 1.55 -5.51 4.74
N LEU A 25 1.26 -4.54 5.60
CA LEU A 25 1.18 -4.77 7.05
C LEU A 25 0.06 -5.74 7.40
N PHE A 26 -1.13 -5.56 6.79
CA PHE A 26 -2.25 -6.45 6.98
C PHE A 26 -1.93 -7.90 6.55
N GLY A 27 -1.29 -8.08 5.40
CA GLY A 27 -0.86 -9.39 4.91
C GLY A 27 0.14 -10.07 5.83
N TYR A 28 1.10 -9.32 6.39
CA TYR A 28 2.03 -9.83 7.39
C TYR A 28 1.30 -10.31 8.66
N MET A 29 0.42 -9.46 9.21
CA MET A 29 -0.33 -9.78 10.43
C MET A 29 -1.27 -10.96 10.21
N PHE A 30 -1.99 -10.98 9.10
CA PHE A 30 -2.87 -12.09 8.73
C PHE A 30 -2.08 -13.39 8.63
N ALA A 31 -0.91 -13.37 7.99
CA ALA A 31 -0.06 -14.55 7.91
C ALA A 31 0.49 -14.97 9.26
N ARG A 32 0.79 -14.03 10.16
CA ARG A 32 1.20 -14.33 11.53
C ARG A 32 0.09 -15.06 12.30
N LEU A 33 -1.15 -14.63 12.12
CA LEU A 33 -2.31 -15.23 12.81
C LEU A 33 -2.72 -16.58 12.19
N ALA A 34 -2.68 -16.71 10.86
CA ALA A 34 -3.16 -17.90 10.15
C ALA A 34 -2.09 -18.99 9.97
N PHE A 35 -0.81 -18.62 9.89
CA PHE A 35 0.30 -19.51 9.57
C PHE A 35 1.43 -19.42 10.62
N ASP A 36 1.09 -19.27 11.90
CA ASP A 36 2.09 -19.13 12.99
C ASP A 36 3.04 -20.34 13.09
N THR A 37 2.60 -21.52 12.62
CA THR A 37 3.40 -22.74 12.54
C THR A 37 4.38 -22.81 11.36
N TYR A 38 4.29 -21.89 10.40
CA TYR A 38 5.16 -21.85 9.22
C TYR A 38 6.34 -20.90 9.44
N PRO A 39 7.51 -21.16 8.81
CA PRO A 39 8.70 -20.36 9.03
C PRO A 39 8.53 -18.90 8.56
N HIS A 40 9.30 -18.00 9.18
CA HIS A 40 9.22 -16.55 8.97
C HIS A 40 9.24 -16.05 7.51
N PRO A 41 9.85 -16.72 6.50
CA PRO A 41 9.77 -16.30 5.11
C PRO A 41 8.34 -16.17 4.56
N TYR A 42 7.39 -16.97 5.05
CA TYR A 42 6.01 -16.93 4.56
C TYR A 42 5.26 -15.66 4.98
N HIS A 43 5.53 -15.12 6.18
CA HIS A 43 4.93 -13.85 6.59
C HIS A 43 5.40 -12.68 5.72
N TRP A 44 6.69 -12.68 5.35
CA TRP A 44 7.25 -11.69 4.42
C TRP A 44 6.66 -11.83 3.03
N LEU A 45 6.45 -13.06 2.54
CA LEU A 45 5.79 -13.29 1.26
C LEU A 45 4.34 -12.79 1.28
N SER A 46 3.58 -13.06 2.32
CA SER A 46 2.21 -12.55 2.46
C SER A 46 2.17 -11.02 2.56
N ALA A 47 3.16 -10.41 3.22
CA ALA A 47 3.30 -8.96 3.25
C ALA A 47 3.57 -8.40 1.84
N LEU A 48 4.46 -9.01 1.07
CA LEU A 48 4.76 -8.60 -0.30
C LEU A 48 3.54 -8.73 -1.20
N LEU A 49 2.83 -9.87 -1.13
CA LEU A 49 1.60 -10.11 -1.89
C LEU A 49 0.51 -9.12 -1.49
N GLY A 50 0.37 -8.83 -0.20
CA GLY A 50 -0.52 -7.81 0.32
C GLY A 50 -0.19 -6.44 -0.26
N GLY A 51 1.08 -6.02 -0.22
CA GLY A 51 1.51 -4.74 -0.78
C GLY A 51 1.23 -4.61 -2.27
N ILE A 52 1.52 -5.67 -3.04
CA ILE A 52 1.23 -5.73 -4.48
C ILE A 52 -0.29 -5.62 -4.72
N ALA A 53 -1.11 -6.32 -3.94
CA ALA A 53 -2.56 -6.23 -4.03
C ALA A 53 -3.11 -4.88 -3.56
N GLY A 54 -2.41 -4.18 -2.68
CA GLY A 54 -2.74 -2.82 -2.24
C GLY A 54 -2.61 -1.77 -3.35
N ILE A 55 -1.72 -1.97 -4.33
CA ILE A 55 -1.57 -1.04 -5.46
C ILE A 55 -2.85 -0.91 -6.30
N PRO A 56 -3.44 -2.00 -6.87
CA PRO A 56 -4.68 -1.88 -7.64
C PRO A 56 -5.86 -1.45 -6.77
N LEU A 57 -5.90 -1.82 -5.48
CA LEU A 57 -6.91 -1.32 -4.53
C LEU A 57 -6.81 0.19 -4.35
N GLY A 58 -5.59 0.71 -4.19
CA GLY A 58 -5.34 2.14 -4.08
C GLY A 58 -5.74 2.90 -5.35
N TRP A 59 -5.48 2.35 -6.52
CA TRP A 59 -5.91 2.94 -7.80
C TRP A 59 -7.42 2.90 -7.98
N LEU A 60 -8.07 1.79 -7.62
CA LEU A 60 -9.53 1.68 -7.65
C LEU A 60 -10.18 2.69 -6.70
N TRP A 61 -9.62 2.82 -5.49
CA TRP A 61 -10.05 3.82 -4.54
C TRP A 61 -9.88 5.24 -5.08
N TYR A 62 -8.69 5.57 -5.59
CA TYR A 62 -8.39 6.85 -6.20
C TYR A 62 -9.41 7.21 -7.30
N ARG A 63 -9.78 6.21 -8.13
CA ARG A 63 -10.74 6.40 -9.21
C ARG A 63 -12.14 6.78 -8.73
N TRP A 64 -12.55 6.34 -7.55
CA TRP A 64 -13.90 6.54 -7.00
C TRP A 64 -13.99 7.69 -5.99
N ARG A 65 -12.93 7.92 -5.22
CA ARG A 65 -12.93 8.84 -4.08
C ARG A 65 -11.91 9.98 -4.20
N GLY A 66 -11.00 9.91 -5.17
CA GLY A 66 -9.89 10.85 -5.32
C GLY A 66 -8.71 10.52 -4.41
N ASP A 67 -7.73 11.43 -4.37
CA ASP A 67 -6.58 11.34 -3.47
C ASP A 67 -6.92 11.83 -2.06
N ILE A 68 -6.01 11.65 -1.11
CA ILE A 68 -6.18 12.06 0.30
C ILE A 68 -5.62 13.48 0.57
N PHE A 69 -5.07 14.15 -0.44
CA PHE A 69 -4.45 15.49 -0.34
C PHE A 69 -4.96 16.45 -1.41
#